data_AF-A0A8H6DXA7-F1
#
_entry.id   AF-A0A8H6DXA7-F1
#
_cell.length_a   1.000
_cell.length_b   1.000
_cell.length_c   1.000
_cell.angle_alpha   90.00
_cell.angle_beta   90.00
_cell.angle_gamma   90.00
#
_symmetry.space_group_name_H-M   'P 1'
#
loop_
_entity.id
_entity.type
_entity.pdbx_description
1 polymer ?
#
loop_
_entity_poly.entity_id
_entity_poly.type
_entity_poly.pdbx_seq_one_letter_code
_entity_poly.pdbx_strand_id
1 'polypeptide(L)'
;MNIWVHLAISIVSTLLLSASNYLVQVLAAPNREEIDRAHTHRQWLHITIPNVRKLRYIRSGRAIIYSFLFLSPVLLHLFFNLVVFTNLQANEYFVVPTTAGCINGGKNNFENFRGIEGDGNRTRLPGLESYRINLTDTITIRNGNIIRKYQNASVEECFNKFNSHYVSDVGNVYLVQDQPAVVRNSTGWLLFRHKGGAFEWAHGDTQRARELESKKKDYSSQTYNYTHRAHIHQISGVVNVTQAVAISSVVRDAENEFDLPRDRAKWKPYGGELEYCLIGRVGEVGKLEFSFCITIIIISANLVKIVCITFTAFKFRDHTALVTIGDAIASFLDSPDLTTHGRCLQPKD
;
A
#
# COMPACT_ATOMS: atom_id res chain seq x y z
N MET A 1 19.55 2.23 -10.26
CA MET A 1 20.35 1.30 -9.43
C MET A 1 21.03 0.31 -10.39
N ASN A 2 22.34 0.08 -10.28
CA ASN A 2 23.12 -0.67 -11.28
C ASN A 2 22.85 -2.18 -11.14
N ILE A 3 22.35 -2.83 -12.20
CA ILE A 3 21.85 -4.21 -12.16
C ILE A 3 22.91 -5.22 -11.66
N TRP A 4 24.17 -4.96 -11.96
CA TRP A 4 25.31 -5.79 -11.53
C TRP A 4 25.55 -5.75 -10.02
N VAL A 5 25.31 -4.60 -9.39
CA VAL A 5 25.44 -4.43 -7.93
C VAL A 5 24.34 -5.24 -7.21
N HIS A 6 23.11 -5.21 -7.74
CA HIS A 6 22.04 -6.05 -7.21
C HIS A 6 22.33 -7.53 -7.33
N LEU A 7 22.80 -7.97 -8.49
CA LEU A 7 23.10 -9.37 -8.74
C LEU A 7 24.19 -9.88 -7.77
N ALA A 8 25.25 -9.08 -7.56
CA ALA A 8 26.31 -9.41 -6.61
C ALA A 8 25.79 -9.53 -5.16
N ILE A 9 24.98 -8.56 -4.69
CA ILE A 9 24.40 -8.59 -3.34
C ILE A 9 23.49 -9.81 -3.15
N SER A 10 22.67 -10.14 -4.14
CA SER A 10 21.77 -11.29 -4.09
C SER A 10 22.52 -12.62 -4.04
N ILE A 11 23.60 -12.78 -4.82
CA ILE A 11 24.45 -13.98 -4.78
C ILE A 11 25.09 -14.13 -3.40
N VAL A 12 25.71 -13.06 -2.88
CA VAL A 12 26.36 -13.07 -1.56
C VAL A 12 25.35 -13.39 -0.46
N SER A 13 24.16 -12.79 -0.49
CA SER A 13 23.10 -13.05 0.49
C SER A 13 22.62 -14.50 0.47
N THR A 14 22.52 -15.09 -0.72
CA THR A 14 22.11 -16.50 -0.91
C THR A 14 23.16 -17.46 -0.35
N LEU A 15 24.44 -17.21 -0.63
CA LEU A 15 25.55 -18.00 -0.09
C LEU A 15 25.61 -17.90 1.45
N LEU A 16 25.46 -16.70 1.99
CA LEU A 16 25.39 -16.44 3.43
C LEU A 16 24.22 -17.18 4.10
N LEU A 17 23.06 -17.18 3.45
CA LEU A 17 21.88 -17.88 3.95
C LEU A 17 22.12 -19.40 3.98
N SER A 18 22.62 -19.97 2.88
CA SER A 18 22.95 -21.39 2.78
C SER A 18 23.97 -21.82 3.85
N ALA A 19 25.07 -21.08 4.00
CA ALA A 19 26.09 -21.34 5.01
C ALA A 19 25.53 -21.24 6.43
N SER A 20 24.70 -20.23 6.71
CA SER A 20 24.07 -20.06 8.03
C SER A 20 23.12 -21.22 8.36
N ASN A 21 22.33 -21.69 7.39
CA ASN A 21 21.41 -22.80 7.57
C ASN A 21 22.16 -24.11 7.86
N TYR A 22 23.25 -24.37 7.13
CA TYR A 22 24.09 -25.54 7.38
C TYR A 22 24.72 -25.49 8.78
N LEU A 23 25.30 -24.35 9.17
CA LEU A 23 25.94 -24.21 10.49
C LEU A 23 24.94 -24.28 11.65
N VAL A 24 23.71 -23.81 11.46
CA VAL A 24 22.63 -23.99 12.43
C VAL A 24 22.34 -25.48 12.66
N GLN A 25 22.39 -26.32 11.61
CA GLN A 25 22.23 -27.78 11.76
C GLN A 25 23.43 -28.41 12.50
N VAL A 26 24.66 -28.04 12.13
CA VAL A 26 25.88 -28.55 12.79
C VAL A 26 25.96 -28.14 14.26
N LEU A 27 25.60 -26.89 14.59
CA LEU A 27 25.63 -26.37 15.96
C LEU A 27 24.52 -26.97 16.85
N ALA A 28 23.41 -27.40 16.25
CA ALA A 28 22.33 -28.07 16.96
C ALA A 28 22.57 -29.57 17.15
N ALA A 29 23.45 -30.17 16.33
CA ALA A 29 23.79 -31.58 16.42
C ALA A 29 24.60 -31.86 17.70
N PRO A 30 24.28 -32.94 18.44
CA PRO A 30 25.04 -33.33 19.62
C PRO A 30 26.37 -33.96 19.23
N ASN A 31 27.35 -33.91 20.14
CA ASN A 31 28.55 -34.73 20.05
C ASN A 31 28.41 -36.00 20.88
N ARG A 32 29.41 -36.88 20.77
CA ARG A 32 29.37 -38.17 21.47
C ARG A 32 29.31 -38.03 22.99
N GLU A 33 30.12 -37.14 23.56
CA GLU A 33 30.14 -36.87 25.00
C GLU A 33 28.79 -36.38 25.54
N GLU A 34 28.05 -35.59 24.76
CA GLU A 34 26.74 -35.06 25.14
C GLU A 34 25.65 -36.13 25.10
N ILE A 35 25.74 -37.06 24.15
CA ILE A 35 24.85 -38.23 24.11
C ILE A 35 25.12 -39.15 25.30
N ASP A 36 26.38 -39.49 25.56
CA ASP A 36 26.74 -40.36 26.69
C ASP A 36 26.30 -39.72 28.03
N ARG A 37 26.48 -38.40 28.17
CA ARG A 37 25.98 -37.65 29.34
C ARG A 37 24.46 -37.68 29.45
N ALA A 38 23.72 -37.58 28.36
CA ALA A 38 22.26 -37.69 28.39
C ALA A 38 21.82 -39.11 28.77
N HIS A 39 22.49 -40.14 28.25
CA HIS A 39 22.18 -41.54 28.52
C HIS A 39 22.49 -41.95 29.97
N THR A 40 23.54 -41.39 30.60
CA THR A 40 23.79 -41.59 32.05
C THR A 40 22.62 -41.08 32.92
N HIS A 41 21.93 -40.04 32.47
CA HIS A 41 20.73 -39.50 33.12
C HIS A 41 19.41 -40.13 32.63
N ARG A 42 19.49 -41.25 31.88
CA ARG A 42 18.35 -41.97 31.28
C ARG A 42 17.49 -41.11 30.35
N GLN A 43 18.07 -40.11 29.70
CA GLN A 43 17.37 -39.23 28.76
C GLN A 43 17.73 -39.55 27.30
N TRP A 44 16.71 -39.66 26.44
CA TRP A 44 16.88 -39.91 25.01
C TRP A 44 17.08 -38.61 24.22
N LEU A 45 18.22 -38.49 23.54
CA LEU A 45 18.54 -37.35 22.67
C LEU A 45 18.36 -37.71 21.19
N HIS A 46 17.68 -36.84 20.43
CA HIS A 46 17.52 -37.04 18.98
C HIS A 46 18.73 -36.47 18.24
N ILE A 47 19.30 -37.27 17.34
CA ILE A 47 20.50 -36.92 16.58
C ILE A 47 20.14 -36.16 15.29
N THR A 48 18.95 -36.38 14.73
CA THR A 48 18.59 -35.93 13.36
C THR A 48 17.62 -34.75 13.27
N ILE A 49 16.96 -34.35 14.35
CA ILE A 49 15.96 -33.27 14.31
C ILE A 49 16.35 -32.19 15.31
N PRO A 50 16.77 -31.00 14.83
CA PRO A 50 17.03 -29.85 15.69
C PRO A 50 15.77 -29.50 16.49
N ASN A 51 15.82 -29.61 17.81
CA ASN A 51 14.70 -29.28 18.69
C ASN A 51 15.06 -28.10 19.59
N VAL A 52 14.38 -26.97 19.39
CA VAL A 52 14.56 -25.73 20.17
C VAL A 52 14.38 -25.92 21.67
N ARG A 53 13.55 -26.87 22.12
CA ARG A 53 13.36 -27.16 23.55
C ARG A 53 14.54 -27.92 24.15
N LYS A 54 15.28 -28.67 23.32
CA LYS A 54 16.44 -29.47 23.73
C LYS A 54 17.78 -28.74 23.55
N LEU A 55 17.78 -27.52 22.98
CA LEU A 55 18.96 -26.64 22.92
C LEU A 55 19.53 -26.27 24.31
N ARG A 56 18.74 -26.46 25.39
CA ARG A 56 19.20 -26.30 26.78
C ARG A 56 20.25 -27.33 27.22
N TYR A 57 20.34 -28.48 26.53
CA TYR A 57 21.33 -29.52 26.80
C TYR A 57 22.65 -29.31 26.07
N ILE A 58 22.67 -28.39 25.09
CA ILE A 58 23.86 -27.98 24.32
C ILE A 58 24.64 -26.95 25.15
N ARG A 59 25.97 -26.95 25.05
CA ARG A 59 26.82 -25.93 25.70
C ARG A 59 26.37 -24.51 25.32
N SER A 60 26.23 -23.64 26.33
CA SER A 60 25.64 -22.29 26.19
C SER A 60 26.28 -21.44 25.10
N GLY A 61 27.59 -21.57 24.86
CA GLY A 61 28.28 -20.88 23.76
C GLY A 61 27.75 -21.24 22.36
N ARG A 62 27.41 -22.51 22.11
CA ARG A 62 26.83 -22.95 20.82
C ARG A 62 25.38 -22.50 20.69
N ALA A 63 24.61 -22.54 21.78
CA ALA A 63 23.21 -22.09 21.79
C ALA A 63 23.07 -20.59 21.47
N ILE A 64 24.00 -19.74 21.94
CA ILE A 64 24.03 -18.31 21.62
C ILE A 64 24.27 -18.08 20.13
N ILE A 65 25.28 -18.74 19.56
CA ILE A 65 25.64 -18.60 18.14
C ILE A 65 24.51 -19.13 17.24
N TYR A 66 23.94 -20.28 17.61
CA TYR A 66 22.76 -20.85 16.96
C TYR A 66 21.61 -19.83 16.93
N SER A 67 21.34 -19.16 18.05
CA SER A 67 20.23 -18.19 18.15
C SER A 67 20.45 -16.98 17.23
N PHE A 68 21.67 -16.44 17.18
CA PHE A 68 22.00 -15.33 16.28
C PHE A 68 21.90 -15.70 14.80
N LEU A 69 22.42 -16.89 14.42
CA LEU A 69 22.36 -17.38 13.05
C LEU A 69 20.94 -17.70 12.60
N PHE A 70 20.09 -18.23 13.49
CA PHE A 70 18.70 -18.57 13.20
C PHE A 70 17.77 -17.35 13.15
N LEU A 71 17.96 -16.37 14.04
CA LEU A 71 17.07 -15.21 14.13
C LEU A 71 17.32 -14.20 12.99
N SER A 72 18.56 -14.04 12.54
CA SER A 72 18.92 -13.04 11.52
C SER A 72 18.17 -13.20 10.16
N PRO A 73 18.05 -14.40 9.55
CA PRO A 73 17.22 -14.62 8.36
C PRO A 73 15.73 -14.29 8.56
N VAL A 74 15.18 -14.61 9.73
CA VAL A 74 13.76 -14.36 10.04
C VAL A 74 13.49 -12.86 10.09
N LEU A 75 14.38 -12.10 10.73
CA LEU A 75 14.30 -10.64 10.76
C LEU A 75 14.41 -10.06 9.34
N LEU A 76 15.32 -10.57 8.50
CA LEU A 76 15.44 -10.13 7.11
C LEU A 76 14.14 -10.31 6.32
N HIS A 77 13.50 -11.48 6.41
CA HIS A 77 12.22 -11.72 5.72
C HIS A 77 11.10 -10.81 6.22
N LEU A 78 11.02 -10.58 7.54
CA LEU A 78 10.01 -9.70 8.12
C LEU A 78 10.20 -8.24 7.68
N PHE A 79 11.45 -7.77 7.67
CA PHE A 79 11.78 -6.37 7.41
C PHE A 79 11.95 -6.03 5.94
N PHE A 80 12.15 -7.01 5.04
CA PHE A 80 12.34 -6.75 3.62
C PHE A 80 11.18 -5.96 3.01
N ASN A 81 9.94 -6.27 3.41
CA ASN A 81 8.74 -5.56 2.96
C ASN A 81 8.59 -4.16 3.56
N LEU A 82 9.40 -3.81 4.56
CA LEU A 82 9.36 -2.53 5.27
C LEU A 82 10.48 -1.58 4.83
N VAL A 83 11.50 -2.07 4.13
CA VAL A 83 12.65 -1.25 3.66
C VAL A 83 12.23 -0.28 2.56
N VAL A 84 11.39 -0.74 1.64
CA VAL A 84 10.97 0.01 0.46
C VAL A 84 9.49 0.28 0.56
N PHE A 85 9.12 1.55 0.72
CA PHE A 85 7.73 1.96 0.63
C PHE A 85 7.60 3.19 -0.26
N THR A 86 6.54 3.21 -1.04
CA THR A 86 6.20 4.33 -1.91
C THR A 86 5.21 5.23 -1.18
N ASN A 87 5.59 6.48 -0.92
CA ASN A 87 4.63 7.50 -0.52
C ASN A 87 3.86 7.94 -1.76
N LEU A 88 2.63 7.45 -1.87
CA LEU A 88 1.68 7.81 -2.92
C LEU A 88 0.95 9.09 -2.52
N GLN A 89 0.88 10.05 -3.45
CA GLN A 89 0.08 11.26 -3.27
C GLN A 89 -1.35 11.00 -3.74
N ALA A 90 -2.33 11.32 -2.90
CA ALA A 90 -3.73 11.29 -3.26
C ALA A 90 -4.31 12.68 -3.04
N ASN A 91 -4.52 13.41 -4.13
CA ASN A 91 -5.05 14.76 -4.06
C ASN A 91 -6.58 14.74 -3.91
N GLU A 92 -7.08 15.54 -2.98
CA GLU A 92 -8.50 15.92 -2.97
C GLU A 92 -8.70 16.98 -4.06
N TYR A 93 -9.78 16.83 -4.84
CA TYR A 93 -10.08 17.74 -5.94
C TYR A 93 -11.57 18.06 -6.00
N PHE A 94 -11.87 19.26 -6.48
CA PHE A 94 -13.22 19.72 -6.74
C PHE A 94 -13.56 19.57 -8.22
N VAL A 95 -14.82 19.21 -8.50
CA VAL A 95 -15.38 19.19 -9.85
C VAL A 95 -16.25 20.43 -10.02
N VAL A 96 -15.75 21.39 -10.78
CA VAL A 96 -16.39 22.71 -10.92
C VAL A 96 -17.08 22.79 -12.29
N PRO A 97 -18.41 22.91 -12.37
CA PRO A 97 -19.08 23.21 -13.62
C PRO A 97 -18.71 24.62 -14.09
N THR A 98 -18.42 24.77 -15.38
CA THR A 98 -18.12 26.07 -15.97
C THR A 98 -18.58 26.14 -17.42
N THR A 99 -18.58 27.35 -17.97
CA THR A 99 -18.93 27.63 -19.37
C THR A 99 -17.79 28.41 -20.01
N ALA A 100 -17.67 28.36 -21.34
CA ALA A 100 -16.67 29.14 -22.06
C ALA A 100 -16.77 30.64 -21.75
N GLY A 101 -17.99 31.14 -21.54
CA GLY A 101 -18.26 32.52 -21.13
C GLY A 101 -17.79 32.86 -19.71
N CYS A 102 -17.70 31.89 -18.79
CA CYS A 102 -17.19 32.12 -17.43
C CYS A 102 -15.65 32.10 -17.37
N ILE A 103 -15.01 31.33 -18.25
CA ILE A 103 -13.55 31.25 -18.35
C ILE A 103 -13.00 32.49 -19.07
N ASN A 104 -13.65 32.88 -20.17
CA ASN A 104 -13.18 33.96 -21.06
C ASN A 104 -13.88 35.30 -20.81
N GLY A 105 -15.14 35.28 -20.37
CA GLY A 105 -15.90 36.49 -20.05
C GLY A 105 -15.51 37.01 -18.67
N GLY A 106 -15.36 38.33 -18.58
CA GLY A 106 -14.92 39.03 -17.37
C GLY A 106 -15.81 38.81 -16.13
N LYS A 107 -15.55 39.60 -15.08
CA LYS A 107 -15.84 39.29 -13.67
C LYS A 107 -17.26 38.85 -13.24
N ASN A 108 -18.29 38.86 -14.08
CA ASN A 108 -19.67 38.61 -13.65
C ASN A 108 -20.52 37.74 -14.61
N ASN A 109 -19.92 37.01 -15.56
CA ASN A 109 -20.71 36.26 -16.55
C ASN A 109 -21.19 34.89 -16.01
N PHE A 110 -22.17 34.93 -15.09
CA PHE A 110 -22.88 33.75 -14.59
C PHE A 110 -24.25 33.56 -15.26
N GLU A 111 -24.57 34.32 -16.31
CA GLU A 111 -25.89 34.31 -16.98
C GLU A 111 -26.29 32.90 -17.47
N ASN A 112 -25.30 32.08 -17.78
CA ASN A 112 -25.51 30.73 -18.32
C ASN A 112 -25.56 29.65 -17.24
N PHE A 113 -25.46 30.04 -15.96
CA PHE A 113 -25.67 29.14 -14.84
C PHE A 113 -27.12 29.20 -14.37
N ARG A 114 -27.80 28.05 -14.38
CA ARG A 114 -29.19 27.93 -13.91
C ARG A 114 -29.25 27.27 -12.53
N GLY A 115 -30.31 27.56 -11.75
CA GLY A 115 -30.50 27.00 -10.41
C GLY A 115 -29.82 27.80 -9.27
N ILE A 116 -29.27 28.96 -9.60
CA ILE A 116 -28.73 29.95 -8.64
C ILE A 116 -29.84 30.89 -8.13
N GLU A 117 -31.01 30.91 -8.78
CA GLU A 117 -32.16 31.72 -8.40
C GLU A 117 -33.08 30.98 -7.43
N GLY A 118 -33.09 31.43 -6.17
CA GLY A 118 -33.99 30.93 -5.12
C GLY A 118 -33.24 30.44 -3.89
N ASP A 119 -33.29 31.27 -2.84
CA ASP A 119 -32.69 31.13 -1.50
C ASP A 119 -31.14 31.16 -1.43
N GLY A 120 -30.60 32.32 -1.00
CA GLY A 120 -29.18 32.42 -0.64
C GLY A 120 -28.23 33.00 -1.70
N ASN A 121 -28.64 34.06 -2.41
CA ASN A 121 -27.77 34.87 -3.30
C ASN A 121 -26.49 35.43 -2.60
N ARG A 122 -26.31 35.20 -1.29
CA ARG A 122 -25.19 35.69 -0.47
C ARG A 122 -24.06 34.68 -0.21
N THR A 123 -24.23 33.37 -0.41
CA THR A 123 -23.22 32.38 0.03
C THR A 123 -22.64 31.48 -1.07
N ARG A 124 -23.30 31.31 -2.22
CA ARG A 124 -22.84 30.36 -3.27
C ARG A 124 -22.02 30.97 -4.40
N LEU A 125 -22.39 32.15 -4.90
CA LEU A 125 -21.56 32.90 -5.84
C LEU A 125 -20.14 33.13 -5.29
N PRO A 126 -19.95 33.54 -4.02
CA PRO A 126 -18.62 33.68 -3.42
C PRO A 126 -17.81 32.38 -3.39
N GLY A 127 -18.48 31.22 -3.30
CA GLY A 127 -17.85 29.90 -3.35
C GLY A 127 -17.29 29.59 -4.74
N LEU A 128 -18.08 29.77 -5.80
CA LEU A 128 -17.61 29.61 -7.19
C LEU A 128 -16.54 30.64 -7.57
N GLU A 129 -16.63 31.87 -7.04
CA GLU A 129 -15.60 32.89 -7.21
C GLU A 129 -14.24 32.47 -6.64
N SER A 130 -14.22 31.71 -5.54
CA SER A 130 -12.97 31.17 -4.98
C SER A 130 -12.29 30.14 -5.89
N TYR A 131 -13.04 29.54 -6.82
CA TYR A 131 -12.55 28.60 -7.84
C TYR A 131 -12.30 29.26 -9.20
N ARG A 132 -12.36 30.60 -9.29
CA ARG A 132 -12.03 31.30 -10.53
C ARG A 132 -10.59 30.98 -10.92
N ILE A 133 -10.43 30.53 -12.16
CA ILE A 133 -9.12 30.21 -12.72
C ILE A 133 -8.59 31.36 -13.56
N ASN A 134 -7.27 31.49 -13.58
CA ASN A 134 -6.57 32.29 -14.57
C ASN A 134 -5.75 31.36 -15.47
N LEU A 135 -6.01 31.39 -16.78
CA LEU A 135 -5.36 30.52 -17.76
C LEU A 135 -3.84 30.78 -17.87
N THR A 136 -3.36 31.93 -17.39
CA THR A 136 -1.93 32.27 -17.35
C THR A 136 -1.22 31.74 -16.12
N ASP A 137 -1.93 31.16 -15.15
CA ASP A 137 -1.29 30.60 -13.95
C ASP A 137 -0.31 29.50 -14.34
N THR A 138 0.85 29.51 -13.68
CA THR A 138 1.91 28.53 -13.88
C THR A 138 2.26 27.85 -12.56
N ILE A 139 2.81 26.65 -12.66
CA ILE A 139 3.36 25.90 -11.55
C ILE A 139 4.79 25.48 -11.89
N THR A 140 5.63 25.44 -10.87
CA THR A 140 6.97 24.85 -10.97
C THR A 140 6.88 23.39 -10.60
N ILE A 141 7.22 22.50 -11.53
CA ILE A 141 7.31 21.07 -11.24
C ILE A 141 8.67 20.72 -10.65
N ARG A 142 8.78 19.53 -10.07
CA ARG A 142 9.95 19.05 -9.33
C ARG A 142 11.29 19.15 -10.10
N ASN A 143 11.24 19.13 -11.43
CA ASN A 143 12.40 19.27 -12.30
C ASN A 143 12.84 20.73 -12.53
N GLY A 144 12.22 21.70 -11.86
CA GLY A 144 12.49 23.13 -12.03
C GLY A 144 11.78 23.77 -13.23
N ASN A 145 11.15 22.97 -14.08
CA ASN A 145 10.40 23.48 -15.25
C ASN A 145 9.12 24.21 -14.82
N ILE A 146 8.82 25.30 -15.51
CA ILE A 146 7.60 26.07 -15.33
C ILE A 146 6.60 25.62 -16.40
N ILE A 147 5.44 25.11 -15.98
CA ILE A 147 4.36 24.68 -16.87
C ILE A 147 3.08 25.44 -16.54
N ARG A 148 2.15 25.51 -17.50
CA ARG A 148 0.80 26.03 -17.23
C ARG A 148 0.11 25.16 -16.20
N LYS A 149 -0.52 25.82 -15.23
CA LYS A 149 -1.30 25.19 -14.16
C LYS A 149 -2.53 24.48 -14.69
N TYR A 150 -3.16 25.03 -15.73
CA TYR A 150 -4.36 24.46 -16.33
C TYR A 150 -4.07 23.91 -17.74
N GLN A 151 -4.52 22.70 -18.00
CA GLN A 151 -4.42 22.02 -19.29
C GLN A 151 -5.82 21.78 -19.86
N ASN A 152 -6.03 22.17 -21.12
CA ASN A 152 -7.18 21.70 -21.89
C ASN A 152 -7.03 20.21 -22.20
N ALA A 153 -8.05 19.44 -21.90
CA ALA A 153 -8.14 18.01 -22.17
C ALA A 153 -9.47 17.69 -22.85
N SER A 154 -9.45 16.70 -23.74
CA SER A 154 -10.69 16.16 -24.29
C SER A 154 -11.52 15.51 -23.18
N VAL A 155 -12.82 15.31 -23.43
CA VAL A 155 -13.70 14.61 -22.49
C VAL A 155 -13.13 13.24 -22.11
N GLU A 156 -12.62 12.48 -23.08
CA GLU A 156 -12.04 11.16 -22.85
C GLU A 156 -10.76 11.21 -22.02
N GLU A 157 -9.84 12.13 -22.34
CA GLU A 157 -8.60 12.32 -21.57
C GLU A 157 -8.91 12.72 -20.12
N CYS A 158 -9.92 13.56 -19.93
CA CYS A 158 -10.40 13.96 -18.61
C CYS A 158 -10.79 12.75 -17.77
N PHE A 159 -11.67 11.90 -18.30
CA PHE A 159 -12.09 10.70 -17.59
C PHE A 159 -10.92 9.77 -17.33
N ASN A 160 -10.05 9.55 -18.31
CA ASN A 160 -8.92 8.63 -18.14
C ASN A 160 -7.94 9.11 -17.05
N LYS A 161 -7.74 10.43 -16.91
CA LYS A 161 -6.91 11.01 -15.85
C LYS A 161 -7.52 10.87 -14.45
N PHE A 162 -8.82 11.06 -14.31
CA PHE A 162 -9.51 10.99 -13.01
C PHE A 162 -10.02 9.58 -12.66
N ASN A 163 -10.03 8.64 -13.62
CA ASN A 163 -10.39 7.23 -13.43
C ASN A 163 -9.22 6.39 -12.88
N SER A 164 -8.55 6.90 -11.85
CA SER A 164 -7.48 6.18 -11.14
C SER A 164 -7.79 6.16 -9.65
N HIS A 165 -7.34 5.10 -8.96
CA HIS A 165 -7.50 5.01 -7.51
C HIS A 165 -6.71 6.11 -6.76
N TYR A 166 -5.60 6.57 -7.36
CA TYR A 166 -4.70 7.56 -6.77
C TYR A 166 -4.43 8.69 -7.79
N VAL A 167 -5.10 9.80 -7.58
CA VAL A 167 -4.96 11.00 -8.39
C VAL A 167 -3.77 11.82 -7.84
N SER A 168 -2.58 11.62 -8.41
CA SER A 168 -1.32 12.18 -7.88
C SER A 168 -0.82 13.41 -8.64
N ASP A 169 -1.03 13.47 -9.97
CA ASP A 169 -0.50 14.51 -10.87
C ASP A 169 -1.51 15.60 -11.23
N VAL A 170 -2.77 15.43 -10.81
CA VAL A 170 -3.86 16.38 -11.08
C VAL A 170 -4.61 16.79 -9.81
N GLY A 171 -5.21 17.98 -9.86
CA GLY A 171 -6.02 18.61 -8.83
C GLY A 171 -7.42 18.95 -9.37
N ASN A 172 -7.97 20.13 -9.03
CA ASN A 172 -9.32 20.53 -9.43
C ASN A 172 -9.55 20.41 -10.94
N VAL A 173 -10.74 19.94 -11.32
CA VAL A 173 -11.19 19.82 -12.71
C VAL A 173 -12.35 20.77 -12.96
N TYR A 174 -12.29 21.47 -14.10
CA TYR A 174 -13.34 22.38 -14.54
C TYR A 174 -13.99 21.80 -15.78
N LEU A 175 -15.29 21.51 -15.67
CA LEU A 175 -16.08 20.90 -16.72
C LEU A 175 -16.69 22.00 -17.59
N VAL A 176 -16.22 22.15 -18.83
CA VAL A 176 -16.70 23.20 -19.73
C VAL A 176 -17.88 22.70 -20.55
N GLN A 177 -19.03 23.35 -20.39
CA GLN A 177 -20.29 22.95 -21.01
C GLN A 177 -20.81 24.02 -21.98
N ASP A 178 -21.52 23.56 -23.02
CA ASP A 178 -22.11 24.37 -24.12
C ASP A 178 -23.31 25.24 -23.70
N GLN A 179 -23.70 25.19 -22.41
CA GLN A 179 -24.81 25.91 -21.75
C GLN A 179 -26.20 25.25 -21.86
N PRO A 180 -27.06 25.47 -20.83
CA PRO A 180 -26.76 26.07 -19.53
C PRO A 180 -26.10 25.07 -18.57
N ALA A 181 -25.14 25.54 -17.76
CA ALA A 181 -24.60 24.76 -16.66
C ALA A 181 -25.54 24.87 -15.45
N VAL A 182 -26.28 23.80 -15.14
CA VAL A 182 -27.25 23.84 -14.04
C VAL A 182 -26.54 23.53 -12.72
N VAL A 183 -26.32 24.55 -11.90
CA VAL A 183 -25.84 24.40 -10.53
C VAL A 183 -27.06 24.14 -9.64
N ARG A 184 -27.14 22.94 -9.07
CA ARG A 184 -28.28 22.49 -8.27
C ARG A 184 -27.99 22.66 -6.78
N ASN A 185 -28.99 22.82 -5.93
CA ASN A 185 -28.72 22.74 -4.49
C ASN A 185 -28.29 21.31 -4.11
N SER A 186 -27.20 21.13 -3.34
CA SER A 186 -26.81 19.82 -2.81
C SER A 186 -27.87 19.24 -1.87
N THR A 187 -28.66 20.11 -1.21
CA THR A 187 -29.81 19.71 -0.40
C THR A 187 -31.06 19.77 -1.26
N GLY A 188 -31.59 18.61 -1.66
CA GLY A 188 -32.90 18.50 -2.31
C GLY A 188 -32.88 18.06 -3.77
N TRP A 189 -31.74 17.99 -4.46
CA TRP A 189 -31.65 17.39 -5.80
C TRP A 189 -31.10 15.97 -5.74
N LEU A 190 -31.74 15.08 -6.48
CA LEU A 190 -31.36 13.67 -6.62
C LEU A 190 -31.00 13.39 -8.07
N LEU A 191 -29.93 12.61 -8.27
CA LEU A 191 -29.54 12.08 -9.56
C LEU A 191 -30.06 10.65 -9.68
N PHE A 192 -30.95 10.41 -10.64
CA PHE A 192 -31.52 9.11 -10.95
C PHE A 192 -30.79 8.48 -12.14
N ARG A 193 -30.53 7.18 -12.05
CA ARG A 193 -29.99 6.37 -13.16
C ARG A 193 -31.06 5.37 -13.58
N HIS A 194 -31.41 5.41 -14.87
CA HIS A 194 -32.32 4.45 -15.51
C HIS A 194 -31.59 3.11 -15.75
N LYS A 195 -32.32 2.00 -15.79
CA LYS A 195 -31.78 0.69 -16.22
C LYS A 195 -31.01 0.72 -17.55
N GLY A 196 -31.40 1.59 -18.49
CA GLY A 196 -30.72 1.80 -19.77
C GLY A 196 -29.44 2.64 -19.70
N GLY A 197 -29.00 3.03 -18.49
CA GLY A 197 -27.78 3.82 -18.25
C GLY A 197 -27.93 5.34 -18.39
N ALA A 198 -29.12 5.84 -18.76
CA ALA A 198 -29.38 7.28 -18.85
C ALA A 198 -29.55 7.91 -17.45
N PHE A 199 -29.12 9.17 -17.31
CA PHE A 199 -29.23 9.93 -16.08
C PHE A 199 -30.33 10.99 -16.16
N GLU A 200 -31.09 11.14 -15.08
CA GLU A 200 -32.16 12.14 -14.95
C GLU A 200 -32.06 12.85 -13.60
N TRP A 201 -32.19 14.17 -13.61
CA TRP A 201 -32.18 14.98 -12.39
C TRP A 201 -33.60 15.32 -11.97
N ALA A 202 -33.93 15.12 -10.69
CA ALA A 202 -35.19 15.60 -10.14
C ALA A 202 -35.00 16.16 -8.72
N HIS A 203 -35.78 17.19 -8.39
CA HIS A 203 -35.80 17.74 -7.04
C HIS A 203 -36.69 16.85 -6.16
N GLY A 204 -36.20 16.42 -5.00
CA GLY A 204 -36.82 15.44 -4.11
C GLY A 204 -38.28 15.76 -3.76
N ASP A 205 -38.60 17.06 -3.61
CA ASP A 205 -39.97 17.47 -3.28
C ASP A 205 -40.97 17.41 -4.45
N THR A 206 -40.49 17.23 -5.68
CA THR A 206 -41.35 17.20 -6.87
C THR A 206 -42.12 15.89 -6.98
N GLN A 207 -43.33 15.96 -7.56
CA GLN A 207 -44.11 14.75 -7.88
C GLN A 207 -43.30 13.78 -8.75
N ARG A 208 -42.48 14.32 -9.66
CA ARG A 208 -41.61 13.53 -10.54
C ARG A 208 -40.58 12.70 -9.76
N ALA A 209 -39.94 13.26 -8.74
CA ALA A 209 -39.01 12.51 -7.90
C ALA A 209 -39.71 11.38 -7.14
N ARG A 210 -40.90 11.64 -6.58
CA ARG A 210 -41.71 10.62 -5.90
C ARG A 210 -42.14 9.49 -6.83
N GLU A 211 -42.49 9.82 -8.07
CA GLU A 211 -42.81 8.82 -9.10
C GLU A 211 -41.59 7.95 -9.43
N LEU A 212 -40.41 8.55 -9.62
CA LEU A 212 -39.17 7.82 -9.89
C LEU A 212 -38.76 6.93 -8.71
N GLU A 213 -38.87 7.43 -7.47
CA GLU A 213 -38.60 6.65 -6.26
C GLU A 213 -39.62 5.52 -6.05
N SER A 214 -40.89 5.72 -6.41
CA SER A 214 -41.90 4.66 -6.33
C SER A 214 -41.59 3.48 -7.27
N LYS A 215 -40.81 3.73 -8.33
CA LYS A 215 -40.38 2.74 -9.32
C LYS A 215 -38.95 2.24 -9.08
N LYS A 216 -38.52 2.09 -7.82
CA LYS A 216 -37.18 1.59 -7.42
C LYS A 216 -36.68 0.31 -8.12
N LYS A 217 -37.55 -0.50 -8.74
CA LYS A 217 -37.14 -1.66 -9.53
C LYS A 217 -36.43 -1.30 -10.84
N ASP A 218 -36.65 -0.09 -11.38
CA ASP A 218 -36.12 0.36 -12.67
C ASP A 218 -35.12 1.50 -12.57
N TYR A 219 -34.90 2.01 -11.36
CA TYR A 219 -34.10 3.19 -11.08
C TYR A 219 -33.24 3.02 -9.84
N SER A 220 -32.04 3.59 -9.88
CA SER A 220 -31.23 3.87 -8.69
C SER A 220 -31.09 5.38 -8.52
N SER A 221 -30.90 5.86 -7.29
CA SER A 221 -30.78 7.29 -6.99
C SER A 221 -29.67 7.57 -5.97
N GLN A 222 -28.95 8.66 -6.14
CA GLN A 222 -27.97 9.14 -5.16
C GLN A 222 -28.05 10.67 -5.00
N THR A 223 -27.76 11.14 -3.79
CA THR A 223 -27.47 12.56 -3.53
C THR A 223 -26.12 12.91 -4.14
N TYR A 224 -26.13 13.80 -5.13
CA TYR A 224 -24.90 14.19 -5.82
C TYR A 224 -24.13 15.22 -4.99
N ASN A 225 -22.88 14.92 -4.67
CA ASN A 225 -22.02 15.82 -3.91
C ASN A 225 -20.99 16.48 -4.83
N TYR A 226 -20.75 17.77 -4.63
CA TYR A 226 -19.83 18.58 -5.44
C TYR A 226 -18.34 18.25 -5.20
N THR A 227 -18.07 17.45 -4.18
CA THR A 227 -16.73 17.09 -3.72
C THR A 227 -16.47 15.62 -3.98
N HIS A 228 -15.47 15.32 -4.81
CA HIS A 228 -14.98 13.95 -4.95
C HIS A 228 -13.83 13.75 -3.95
N ARG A 229 -14.14 13.14 -2.80
CA ARG A 229 -13.17 12.98 -1.71
C ARG A 229 -12.34 11.72 -1.90
N ALA A 230 -11.03 11.85 -1.78
CA ALA A 230 -10.14 10.71 -1.69
C ALA A 230 -10.27 10.04 -0.31
N HIS A 231 -10.59 8.74 -0.25
CA HIS A 231 -10.42 7.97 0.99
C HIS A 231 -8.94 7.75 1.28
N ILE A 232 -8.55 8.08 2.51
CA ILE A 232 -7.24 7.75 3.08
C ILE A 232 -7.45 6.57 4.01
N HIS A 233 -6.84 5.41 3.71
CA HIS A 233 -6.71 4.35 4.70
C HIS A 233 -5.78 4.83 5.83
N GLN A 234 -6.23 4.72 7.08
CA GLN A 234 -5.40 4.99 8.25
C GLN A 234 -4.15 4.10 8.23
N ILE A 235 -3.00 4.68 7.89
CA ILE A 235 -1.71 4.10 8.26
C ILE A 235 -1.29 4.80 9.55
N SER A 236 -1.37 4.06 10.65
CA SER A 236 -0.87 4.48 11.96
C SER A 236 0.64 4.71 11.87
N GLY A 237 1.09 5.97 11.93
CA GLY A 237 2.51 6.28 12.09
C GLY A 237 2.88 7.72 11.81
N VAL A 238 2.95 8.52 12.88
CA VAL A 238 3.62 9.83 12.98
C VAL A 238 3.00 10.96 12.15
N VAL A 239 2.06 11.63 12.79
CA VAL A 239 1.55 12.96 12.45
C VAL A 239 2.69 13.97 12.54
N ASN A 240 2.98 14.63 11.42
CA ASN A 240 3.32 16.05 11.38
C ASN A 240 3.16 16.57 9.94
N VAL A 241 2.68 17.82 9.85
CA VAL A 241 2.48 18.69 8.66
C VAL A 241 1.00 18.88 8.25
N THR A 242 0.33 19.79 8.97
CA THR A 242 -0.50 20.91 8.47
C THR A 242 -1.45 20.75 7.26
N GLN A 243 -1.97 19.56 6.95
CA GLN A 243 -3.09 19.42 6.02
C GLN A 243 -4.20 18.59 6.63
N ALA A 244 -5.38 19.20 6.66
CA ALA A 244 -6.52 18.84 7.50
C ALA A 244 -7.02 17.42 7.28
N VAL A 245 -7.22 16.70 8.40
CA VAL A 245 -8.05 15.50 8.45
C VAL A 245 -9.40 15.91 9.02
N ALA A 246 -10.45 15.84 8.19
CA ALA A 246 -11.84 15.83 8.64
C ALA A 246 -12.56 14.67 7.95
N ILE A 247 -12.91 13.65 8.72
CA ILE A 247 -13.56 12.41 8.29
C ILE A 247 -15.02 12.67 7.89
N SER A 248 -15.44 12.10 6.75
CA SER A 248 -16.84 11.72 6.47
C SER A 248 -16.84 10.68 5.35
N SER A 249 -17.67 9.66 5.53
CA SER A 249 -17.75 8.36 4.88
C SER A 249 -18.35 8.39 3.47
N VAL A 250 -17.52 8.35 2.42
CA VAL A 250 -17.96 7.85 1.09
C VAL A 250 -16.82 7.04 0.47
N VAL A 251 -16.74 5.73 0.74
CA VAL A 251 -15.73 4.84 0.15
C VAL A 251 -15.69 5.13 -1.36
N ARG A 252 -14.49 5.41 -1.91
CA ARG A 252 -14.33 5.51 -3.36
C ARG A 252 -14.62 4.14 -3.95
N ASP A 253 -15.82 3.99 -4.47
CA ASP A 253 -16.23 2.83 -5.23
C ASP A 253 -16.04 3.18 -6.70
N ALA A 254 -14.97 2.65 -7.31
CA ALA A 254 -14.73 2.79 -8.76
C ALA A 254 -15.81 2.10 -9.59
N GLU A 255 -16.64 1.25 -8.95
CA GLU A 255 -17.84 0.66 -9.55
C GLU A 255 -19.09 1.55 -9.36
N ASN A 256 -19.01 2.65 -8.58
CA ASN A 256 -20.11 3.59 -8.44
C ASN A 256 -20.32 4.37 -9.75
N GLU A 257 -21.21 3.87 -10.59
CA GLU A 257 -21.55 4.47 -11.86
C GLU A 257 -22.27 5.83 -11.75
N PHE A 258 -22.64 6.29 -10.55
CA PHE A 258 -23.11 7.67 -10.33
C PHE A 258 -21.97 8.70 -10.36
N ASP A 259 -20.75 8.29 -10.01
CA ASP A 259 -19.57 9.14 -9.97
C ASP A 259 -18.86 9.15 -11.33
N LEU A 260 -18.54 7.98 -11.88
CA LEU A 260 -18.01 7.79 -13.23
C LEU A 260 -18.79 6.69 -13.97
N PRO A 261 -19.72 7.02 -14.87
CA PRO A 261 -20.45 6.01 -15.62
C PRO A 261 -19.59 5.34 -16.69
N ARG A 262 -19.92 4.06 -16.97
CA ARG A 262 -19.28 3.30 -18.06
C ARG A 262 -19.63 3.87 -19.43
N ASP A 263 -20.89 4.27 -19.61
CA ASP A 263 -21.39 4.96 -20.81
C ASP A 263 -21.33 6.48 -20.61
N ARG A 264 -20.22 7.07 -21.06
CA ARG A 264 -19.88 8.49 -20.86
C ARG A 264 -20.72 9.43 -21.73
N ALA A 265 -21.29 8.94 -22.84
CA ALA A 265 -22.04 9.77 -23.79
C ALA A 265 -23.37 10.29 -23.23
N LYS A 266 -23.94 9.58 -22.24
CA LYS A 266 -25.23 9.93 -21.63
C LYS A 266 -25.09 10.69 -20.31
N TRP A 267 -23.85 10.95 -19.87
CA TRP A 267 -23.60 11.57 -18.58
C TRP A 267 -23.65 13.09 -18.68
N LYS A 268 -24.67 13.69 -18.07
CA LYS A 268 -24.88 15.15 -18.00
C LYS A 268 -24.89 15.58 -16.53
N PRO A 269 -23.72 15.65 -15.87
CA PRO A 269 -23.62 15.87 -14.42
C PRO A 269 -24.26 17.20 -13.99
N TYR A 270 -24.30 18.20 -14.87
CA TYR A 270 -24.93 19.49 -14.59
C TYR A 270 -25.99 19.87 -15.63
N GLY A 271 -26.65 18.87 -16.22
CA GLY A 271 -27.73 19.07 -17.20
C GLY A 271 -27.30 19.45 -18.62
N GLY A 272 -26.08 19.98 -18.81
CA GLY A 272 -25.47 20.26 -20.12
C GLY A 272 -24.52 19.18 -20.60
N GLU A 273 -24.27 19.15 -21.92
CA GLU A 273 -23.22 18.33 -22.54
C GLU A 273 -21.84 18.94 -22.26
N LEU A 274 -20.83 18.07 -22.14
CA LEU A 274 -19.45 18.46 -21.87
C LEU A 274 -18.72 18.66 -23.20
N GLU A 275 -18.14 19.83 -23.44
CA GLU A 275 -17.32 20.10 -24.61
C GLU A 275 -15.89 19.61 -24.40
N TYR A 276 -15.30 20.05 -23.28
CA TYR A 276 -13.93 19.72 -22.87
C TYR A 276 -13.79 19.96 -21.36
N CYS A 277 -12.64 19.59 -20.81
CA CYS A 277 -12.33 19.93 -19.42
C CYS A 277 -10.98 20.62 -19.28
N LEU A 278 -10.88 21.44 -18.25
CA LEU A 278 -9.63 22.04 -17.81
C LEU A 278 -9.14 21.32 -16.57
N ILE A 279 -7.97 20.71 -16.67
CA ILE A 279 -7.36 19.95 -15.59
C ILE A 279 -6.33 20.82 -14.89
N GLY A 280 -6.53 21.06 -13.60
CA GLY A 280 -5.49 21.64 -12.75
C GLY A 280 -4.36 20.64 -12.56
N ARG A 281 -3.16 20.96 -13.03
CA ARG A 281 -1.96 20.19 -12.79
C ARG A 281 -1.41 20.54 -11.42
N VAL A 282 -0.85 19.56 -10.73
CA VAL A 282 -0.16 19.74 -9.46
C VAL A 282 1.20 19.08 -9.53
N GLY A 283 2.15 19.58 -8.74
CA GLY A 283 3.47 18.95 -8.64
C GLY A 283 3.33 17.58 -7.98
N GLU A 284 3.78 16.53 -8.67
CA GLU A 284 3.85 15.18 -8.09
C GLU A 284 4.95 15.13 -7.02
N VAL A 285 4.53 14.87 -5.78
CA VAL A 285 5.40 14.76 -4.60
C VAL A 285 5.73 13.30 -4.29
N GLY A 286 5.34 12.35 -5.16
CA GLY A 286 5.63 10.92 -5.01
C GLY A 286 7.10 10.67 -4.67
N LYS A 287 7.36 10.05 -3.52
CA LYS A 287 8.71 9.70 -3.07
C LYS A 287 8.78 8.21 -2.82
N LEU A 288 9.75 7.57 -3.48
CA LEU A 288 10.24 6.28 -3.04
C LEU A 288 11.05 6.55 -1.78
N GLU A 289 10.49 6.20 -0.63
CA GLU A 289 11.17 6.36 0.64
C GLU A 289 11.87 5.07 1.01
N PHE A 290 13.07 5.22 1.54
CA PHE A 290 13.90 4.11 1.97
C PHE A 290 14.14 4.24 3.46
N SER A 291 13.73 3.24 4.22
CA SER A 291 13.91 3.27 5.67
C SER A 291 15.37 2.95 6.02
N PHE A 292 16.20 3.98 6.16
CA PHE A 292 17.61 3.84 6.54
C PHE A 292 17.80 3.07 7.84
N CYS A 293 16.92 3.25 8.83
CA CYS A 293 16.97 2.51 10.10
C CYS A 293 16.86 1.00 9.86
N ILE A 294 15.90 0.58 9.04
CA ILE A 294 15.68 -0.84 8.73
C ILE A 294 16.85 -1.39 7.91
N THR A 295 17.39 -0.62 6.99
CA THR A 295 18.59 -1.02 6.23
C THR A 295 19.82 -1.19 7.11
N ILE A 296 20.03 -0.31 8.10
CA ILE A 296 21.11 -0.47 9.07
C ILE A 296 20.92 -1.76 9.87
N ILE A 297 19.69 -2.06 10.31
CA ILE A 297 19.38 -3.33 10.99
C ILE A 297 19.74 -4.52 10.10
N ILE A 298 19.34 -4.50 8.82
CA ILE A 298 19.63 -5.56 7.84
C ILE A 298 21.13 -5.75 7.63
N ILE A 299 21.88 -4.65 7.44
CA ILE A 299 23.34 -4.70 7.26
C ILE A 299 24.00 -5.27 8.52
N SER A 300 23.61 -4.77 9.70
CA SER A 300 24.14 -5.26 10.97
C SER A 300 23.87 -6.76 11.18
N ALA A 301 22.67 -7.24 10.85
CA ALA A 301 22.30 -8.64 10.96
C ALA A 301 23.11 -9.56 10.02
N ASN A 302 23.50 -9.07 8.85
CA ASN A 302 24.38 -9.79 7.93
C ASN A 302 25.86 -9.76 8.38
N LEU A 303 26.32 -8.65 8.95
CA LEU A 303 27.67 -8.58 9.54
C LEU A 303 27.80 -9.54 10.73
N VAL A 304 26.80 -9.58 11.61
CA VAL A 304 26.75 -10.53 12.74
C VAL A 304 26.81 -11.97 12.24
N LYS A 305 26.11 -12.30 11.14
CA LYS A 305 26.21 -13.63 10.51
C LYS A 305 27.64 -13.95 10.08
N ILE A 306 28.30 -13.05 9.37
CA ILE A 306 29.69 -13.26 8.93
C ILE A 306 30.58 -13.55 10.13
N VAL A 307 30.49 -12.72 11.18
CA VAL A 307 31.27 -12.91 12.41
C VAL A 307 30.97 -14.25 13.08
N CYS A 308 29.70 -14.62 13.22
CA CYS A 308 29.28 -15.89 13.80
C CYS A 308 29.76 -17.10 12.98
N ILE A 309 29.66 -17.04 11.66
CA ILE A 309 30.11 -18.10 10.74
C ILE A 309 31.62 -18.27 10.84
N THR A 310 32.37 -17.18 10.74
CA THR A 310 33.83 -17.18 10.85
C THR A 310 34.28 -17.70 12.21
N PHE A 311 33.69 -17.20 13.30
CA PHE A 311 33.97 -17.68 14.64
C PHE A 311 33.67 -19.16 14.82
N THR A 312 32.57 -19.65 14.24
CA THR A 312 32.20 -21.07 14.29
C THR A 312 33.22 -21.93 13.56
N ALA A 313 33.61 -21.51 12.35
CA ALA A 313 34.60 -22.22 11.54
C ALA A 313 35.97 -22.33 12.23
N PHE A 314 36.38 -21.29 12.98
CA PHE A 314 37.65 -21.33 13.71
C PHE A 314 37.56 -22.09 15.04
N LYS A 315 36.52 -21.86 15.83
CA LYS A 315 36.45 -22.39 17.21
C LYS A 315 35.93 -23.81 17.30
N PHE A 316 35.09 -24.23 16.36
CA PHE A 316 34.45 -25.55 16.37
C PHE A 316 34.94 -26.44 15.23
N ARG A 317 36.13 -26.16 14.68
CA ARG A 317 36.74 -26.98 13.61
C ARG A 317 36.91 -28.45 14.00
N ASP A 318 37.24 -28.71 15.27
CA ASP A 318 37.46 -30.06 15.80
C ASP A 318 36.19 -30.68 16.41
N HIS A 319 35.03 -30.05 16.19
CA HIS A 319 33.77 -30.54 16.73
C HIS A 319 33.27 -31.75 15.93
N THR A 320 33.33 -32.95 16.52
CA THR A 320 32.74 -34.18 15.98
C THR A 320 31.23 -34.21 16.20
N ALA A 321 30.52 -33.36 15.45
CA ALA A 321 29.07 -33.33 15.46
C ALA A 321 28.49 -34.56 14.74
N LEU A 322 27.50 -35.20 15.33
CA LEU A 322 26.76 -36.30 14.72
C LEU A 322 25.57 -35.70 13.95
N VAL A 323 25.84 -35.23 12.73
CA VAL A 323 24.86 -34.46 11.94
C VAL A 323 23.87 -35.38 11.23
N THR A 324 24.33 -36.53 10.78
CA THR A 324 23.52 -37.53 10.06
C THR A 324 23.38 -38.83 10.85
N ILE A 325 22.39 -39.66 10.46
CA ILE A 325 22.28 -41.03 10.98
C ILE A 325 23.53 -41.84 10.66
N GLY A 326 24.16 -41.58 9.50
CA GLY A 326 25.41 -42.22 9.10
C GLY A 326 26.56 -41.92 10.07
N ASP A 327 26.72 -40.65 10.45
CA ASP A 327 27.74 -40.22 11.42
C ASP A 327 27.51 -40.89 12.78
N ALA A 328 26.24 -40.99 13.20
CA ALA A 328 25.86 -41.68 14.42
C ALA A 328 26.23 -43.16 14.37
N ILE A 329 25.78 -43.89 13.34
CA ILE A 329 26.06 -45.33 13.19
C ILE A 329 27.57 -45.57 13.20
N ALA A 330 28.34 -44.83 12.40
CA ALA A 330 29.79 -44.95 12.36
C ALA A 330 30.41 -44.73 13.75
N SER A 331 30.01 -43.66 14.46
CA SER A 331 30.49 -43.39 15.81
C SER A 331 30.13 -44.48 16.83
N PHE A 332 28.93 -45.07 16.75
CA PHE A 332 28.50 -46.16 17.64
C PHE A 332 29.14 -47.51 17.29
N LEU A 333 29.52 -47.73 16.04
CA LEU A 333 30.28 -48.92 15.63
C LEU A 333 31.74 -48.85 16.10
N ASP A 334 32.38 -47.69 15.96
CA ASP A 334 33.76 -47.48 16.42
C ASP A 334 33.86 -47.47 17.96
N SER A 335 32.86 -46.92 18.64
CA SER A 335 32.78 -46.86 20.10
C SER A 335 31.36 -47.18 20.58
N PRO A 336 31.08 -48.42 21.02
CA PRO A 336 29.76 -48.80 21.51
C PRO A 336 29.45 -48.13 22.86
N ASP A 337 28.20 -47.67 23.05
CA ASP A 337 27.76 -47.06 24.30
C ASP A 337 27.39 -48.12 25.35
N LEU A 338 28.23 -48.24 26.38
CA LEU A 338 28.03 -49.20 27.47
C LEU A 338 26.77 -48.91 28.30
N THR A 339 26.29 -47.67 28.36
CA THR A 339 25.13 -47.28 29.17
C THR A 339 23.79 -47.73 28.57
N THR A 340 23.79 -48.09 27.27
CA THR A 340 22.62 -48.60 26.54
C THR A 340 22.66 -50.12 26.33
N HIS A 341 23.72 -50.80 26.77
CA HIS A 341 23.88 -52.24 26.66
C HIS A 341 22.72 -52.99 27.36
N GLY A 342 22.02 -53.86 26.61
CA GLY A 342 20.88 -54.63 27.11
C GLY A 342 19.56 -53.85 27.26
N ARG A 343 19.48 -52.62 26.76
CA ARG A 343 18.29 -51.74 26.88
C ARG A 343 17.51 -51.53 25.58
N CYS A 344 17.63 -52.45 24.62
CA CYS A 344 17.06 -52.35 23.27
C CYS A 344 15.52 -52.20 23.22
N LEU A 345 14.82 -52.52 24.31
CA LEU A 345 13.35 -52.46 24.43
C LEU A 345 12.86 -51.39 25.41
N GLN A 346 13.74 -50.50 25.90
CA GLN A 346 13.33 -49.49 26.86
C GLN A 346 12.47 -48.41 26.16
N PRO A 347 11.23 -48.19 26.61
CA PRO A 347 10.36 -47.19 26.01
C PRO A 347 10.89 -45.78 26.25
N LYS A 348 10.60 -44.90 25.29
CA LYS A 348 10.93 -43.48 25.35
C LYS A 348 9.79 -42.77 26.07
N ASP A 349 9.94 -42.58 27.38
CA ASP A 349 9.01 -41.79 28.18
C ASP A 349 9.16 -40.28 27.92
#